data_AF-A0A9Q1R4I7-F1
#
_entry.id   AF-A0A9Q1R4I7-F1
#
_cell.length_a   1.000
_cell.length_b   1.000
_cell.length_c   1.000
_cell.angle_alpha   90.00
_cell.angle_beta   90.00
_cell.angle_gamma   90.00
#
_symmetry.space_group_name_H-M   'P 1'
#
loop_
_entity.id
_entity.type
_entity.pdbx_description
1 polymer ?
#
loop_
_entity_poly.entity_id
_entity_poly.type
_entity_poly.pdbx_seq_one_letter_code
_entity_poly.pdbx_strand_id
1 'polypeptide(L)'
;MGTESNYQMKVVKGDYGYVLEDVPHLSDYIPDLPTYDNPLRSNPAYSVVKQYFVDMDDTVPQKVVVHKDSPRGVHFRRAGPRQKVYFSSDDVRACIVTCGGLCPGLNTVIREIVHSLDYMYGVSKVFGIDGGYRGFYSKNIITLTPKTVNDIHKRGGTILGSSRGGHDKTKIVDCIQDRGINQVYIIGGDGTQKGAAVIYEEIRRRGLKVVVAGIPKTIDNDIPVIDKSFGFDTAVEEAQRAINAAHVEAESAENGIGMVKLMGRYSGFIAMYATLASRDVDLCLIPESPFYLEGDGGLFEYVEKRLKENGHMVIVIAEGAGQELLAEENAHTKKEQDASGNKLLQDVGLWISQKIRDHFAKKPNMPTTLKYIDPTYMIRAVPSNASDNVYCTLLAQSCVHGAMAGYSGFTSGLVNGRQTYIPFNRITEKQNMVVITDRMWARLLSSTNQPSFLRVKDIEEIKNEEQPQNSIVGWG
;
A
#
# COMPACT_ATOMS: atom_id res chain seq x y z
N MET A 1 25.89 4.08 -2.48
CA MET A 1 26.36 4.09 -3.88
C MET A 1 25.22 3.64 -4.76
N GLY A 2 24.58 4.57 -5.46
CA GLY A 2 23.46 4.27 -6.35
C GLY A 2 23.98 3.63 -7.62
N THR A 3 23.62 2.36 -7.86
CA THR A 3 23.65 1.82 -9.21
C THR A 3 22.47 2.42 -9.95
N GLU A 4 22.73 3.40 -10.82
CA GLU A 4 21.72 3.85 -11.79
C GLU A 4 21.20 2.64 -12.55
N SER A 5 19.90 2.42 -12.45
CA SER A 5 19.21 1.37 -13.18
C SER A 5 19.15 1.78 -14.65
N ASN A 6 19.87 1.07 -15.52
CA ASN A 6 19.73 1.18 -16.99
C ASN A 6 18.40 0.59 -17.49
N TYR A 7 17.39 0.39 -16.63
CA TYR A 7 16.07 -0.04 -17.03
C TYR A 7 15.35 1.08 -17.78
N GLN A 8 15.36 1.00 -19.10
CA GLN A 8 14.50 1.82 -19.94
C GLN A 8 13.07 1.29 -19.85
N MET A 9 12.15 2.16 -19.40
CA MET A 9 10.73 1.83 -19.30
C MET A 9 10.18 1.44 -20.69
N LYS A 10 9.42 0.34 -20.75
CA LYS A 10 8.72 -0.09 -21.97
C LYS A 10 7.52 0.82 -22.20
N VAL A 11 7.70 1.83 -23.05
CA VAL A 11 6.65 2.81 -23.35
C VAL A 11 6.19 2.67 -24.79
N VAL A 12 4.89 2.47 -25.00
CA VAL A 12 4.26 2.45 -26.32
C VAL A 12 3.42 3.71 -26.47
N LYS A 13 3.70 4.52 -27.49
CA LYS A 13 2.92 5.72 -27.80
C LYS A 13 1.90 5.41 -28.89
N GLY A 14 0.76 6.06 -28.83
CA GLY A 14 -0.31 5.97 -29.84
C GLY A 14 -0.98 7.31 -30.09
N ASP A 15 -2.04 7.28 -30.88
CA ASP A 15 -2.77 8.48 -31.29
C ASP A 15 -3.37 9.25 -30.09
N TYR A 16 -3.62 10.55 -30.31
CA TYR A 16 -4.25 11.42 -29.31
C TYR A 16 -3.53 11.45 -27.95
N GLY A 17 -2.19 11.33 -27.97
CA GLY A 17 -1.37 11.35 -26.76
C GLY A 17 -1.59 10.12 -25.86
N TYR A 18 -1.98 8.99 -26.44
CA TYR A 18 -2.01 7.70 -25.76
C TYR A 18 -0.59 7.26 -25.40
N VAL A 19 -0.40 6.85 -24.14
CA VAL A 19 0.87 6.32 -23.64
C VAL A 19 0.58 5.07 -22.83
N LEU A 20 1.01 3.91 -23.30
CA LEU A 20 1.03 2.68 -22.52
C LEU A 20 2.38 2.56 -21.82
N GLU A 21 2.35 2.66 -20.50
CA GLU A 21 3.48 2.28 -19.65
C GLU A 21 3.40 0.77 -19.43
N ASP A 22 4.02 0.03 -20.35
CA ASP A 22 3.89 -1.41 -20.41
C ASP A 22 4.83 -2.12 -19.42
N VAL A 23 4.49 -3.37 -19.14
CA VAL A 23 5.30 -4.26 -18.31
C VAL A 23 6.23 -5.11 -19.17
N PRO A 24 7.44 -5.43 -18.68
CA PRO A 24 8.33 -6.34 -19.38
C PRO A 24 7.75 -7.73 -19.55
N HIS A 25 8.26 -8.39 -20.58
CA HIS A 25 7.94 -9.74 -20.92
C HIS A 25 9.22 -10.56 -21.13
N LEU A 26 9.21 -11.86 -20.84
CA LEU A 26 10.40 -12.72 -21.02
C LEU A 26 10.93 -12.69 -22.46
N SER A 27 10.04 -12.59 -23.45
CA SER A 27 10.41 -12.47 -24.87
C SER A 27 11.13 -11.18 -25.22
N ASP A 28 11.14 -10.18 -24.34
CA ASP A 28 11.86 -8.93 -24.58
C ASP A 28 13.40 -9.14 -24.51
N TYR A 29 13.86 -10.22 -23.87
CA TYR A 29 15.30 -10.50 -23.70
C TYR A 29 15.69 -11.99 -23.83
N ILE A 30 14.74 -12.90 -24.02
CA ILE A 30 15.00 -14.31 -24.34
C ILE A 30 14.36 -14.63 -25.70
N PRO A 31 15.14 -14.89 -26.76
CA PRO A 31 14.61 -15.23 -28.07
C PRO A 31 13.98 -16.63 -28.07
N ASP A 32 13.06 -16.86 -29.01
CA ASP A 32 12.51 -18.18 -29.36
C ASP A 32 11.88 -18.97 -28.19
N LEU A 33 11.26 -18.26 -27.24
CA LEU A 33 10.58 -18.90 -26.12
C LEU A 33 9.39 -19.75 -26.60
N PRO A 34 9.28 -21.02 -26.15
CA PRO A 34 8.12 -21.84 -26.45
C PRO A 34 6.86 -21.27 -25.78
N THR A 35 5.74 -21.40 -26.48
CA THR A 35 4.41 -21.06 -25.95
C THR A 35 3.54 -22.30 -25.88
N TYR A 36 2.63 -22.31 -24.91
CA TYR A 36 1.70 -23.41 -24.65
C TYR A 36 0.27 -22.87 -24.61
N ASP A 37 -0.71 -23.71 -24.91
CA ASP A 37 -2.11 -23.36 -24.67
C ASP A 37 -2.36 -23.21 -23.17
N ASN A 38 -3.11 -22.18 -22.80
CA ASN A 38 -3.42 -21.96 -21.39
C ASN A 38 -4.39 -23.07 -20.89
N PRO A 39 -4.05 -23.80 -19.81
CA PRO A 39 -4.86 -24.90 -19.27
C PRO A 39 -6.26 -24.45 -18.82
N LEU A 40 -6.45 -23.15 -18.57
CA LEU A 40 -7.77 -22.57 -18.28
C LEU A 40 -8.79 -22.77 -19.39
N ARG A 41 -8.34 -23.01 -20.64
CA ARG A 41 -9.23 -23.33 -21.76
C ARG A 41 -10.09 -24.57 -21.51
N SER A 42 -9.57 -25.51 -20.73
CA SER A 42 -10.25 -26.75 -20.34
C SER A 42 -10.75 -26.72 -18.89
N ASN A 43 -10.59 -25.61 -18.17
CA ASN A 43 -10.99 -25.52 -16.77
C ASN A 43 -12.53 -25.34 -16.65
N PRO A 44 -13.25 -26.20 -15.90
CA PRO A 44 -14.71 -26.13 -15.78
C PRO A 44 -15.25 -24.80 -15.23
N ALA A 45 -14.49 -24.10 -14.38
CA ALA A 45 -14.91 -22.81 -13.84
C ALA A 45 -14.83 -21.68 -14.88
N TYR A 46 -13.96 -21.83 -15.88
CA TYR A 46 -13.72 -20.83 -16.93
C TYR A 46 -14.46 -21.16 -18.24
N SER A 47 -14.83 -22.42 -18.46
CA SER A 47 -15.51 -22.86 -19.69
C SER A 47 -16.92 -22.29 -19.87
N VAL A 48 -17.58 -21.85 -18.79
CA VAL A 48 -18.92 -21.23 -18.81
C VAL A 48 -18.89 -19.73 -19.11
N VAL A 49 -17.72 -19.09 -19.12
CA VAL A 49 -17.58 -17.64 -19.28
C VAL A 49 -17.43 -17.28 -20.76
N LYS A 50 -18.31 -16.41 -21.29
CA LYS A 50 -18.36 -16.04 -22.72
C LYS A 50 -17.06 -15.45 -23.27
N GLN A 51 -16.32 -14.70 -22.45
CA GLN A 51 -15.02 -14.11 -22.80
C GLN A 51 -14.13 -14.09 -21.54
N TYR A 52 -13.35 -15.14 -21.34
CA TYR A 52 -12.53 -15.30 -20.14
C TYR A 52 -11.08 -14.89 -20.31
N PHE A 53 -10.52 -15.01 -21.52
CA PHE A 53 -9.19 -14.49 -21.82
C PHE A 53 -9.23 -12.98 -22.08
N VAL A 54 -8.24 -12.30 -21.54
CA VAL A 54 -8.02 -10.86 -21.74
C VAL A 54 -7.22 -10.65 -23.02
N ASP A 55 -7.63 -9.66 -23.81
CA ASP A 55 -6.95 -9.32 -25.04
C ASP A 55 -5.55 -8.76 -24.75
N MET A 56 -4.62 -8.98 -25.69
CA MET A 56 -3.26 -8.43 -25.57
C MET A 56 -3.23 -6.92 -25.78
N ASP A 57 -4.26 -6.30 -26.36
CA ASP A 57 -4.33 -4.85 -26.54
C ASP A 57 -5.23 -4.16 -25.51
N ASP A 58 -5.86 -4.92 -24.60
CA ASP A 58 -6.68 -4.36 -23.53
C ASP A 58 -5.82 -3.51 -22.57
N THR A 59 -6.11 -2.21 -22.50
CA THR A 59 -5.48 -1.28 -21.57
C THR A 59 -6.51 -0.51 -20.74
N VAL A 60 -6.06 -0.07 -19.57
CA VAL A 60 -6.86 0.62 -18.57
C VAL A 60 -6.29 2.04 -18.41
N PRO A 61 -7.08 3.10 -18.62
CA PRO A 61 -6.61 4.46 -18.45
C PRO A 61 -6.31 4.76 -16.98
N GLN A 62 -5.22 5.48 -16.72
CA GLN A 62 -4.95 6.04 -15.39
C GLN A 62 -5.95 7.15 -15.06
N LYS A 63 -6.29 7.99 -16.04
CA LYS A 63 -7.23 9.10 -15.89
C LYS A 63 -8.50 8.83 -16.71
N VAL A 64 -9.62 8.63 -16.01
CA VAL A 64 -10.93 8.39 -16.65
C VAL A 64 -11.76 9.65 -16.83
N VAL A 65 -11.48 10.71 -16.08
CA VAL A 65 -12.13 12.02 -16.24
C VAL A 65 -11.27 12.88 -17.14
N VAL A 66 -11.70 13.08 -18.39
CA VAL A 66 -10.95 13.82 -19.42
C VAL A 66 -11.86 14.79 -20.17
N HIS A 67 -11.27 15.81 -20.78
CA HIS A 67 -11.99 16.67 -21.72
C HIS A 67 -11.95 16.06 -23.12
N LYS A 68 -12.91 16.44 -23.97
CA LYS A 68 -13.08 15.92 -25.32
C LYS A 68 -11.77 15.89 -26.13
N ASP A 69 -11.01 16.99 -26.06
CA ASP A 69 -9.81 17.20 -26.87
C ASP A 69 -8.51 17.07 -26.05
N SER A 70 -8.60 16.63 -24.80
CA SER A 70 -7.40 16.40 -23.98
C SER A 70 -6.70 15.09 -24.34
N PRO A 71 -5.37 15.01 -24.23
CA PRO A 71 -4.63 13.77 -24.45
C PRO A 71 -5.20 12.61 -23.63
N ARG A 72 -5.22 11.41 -24.22
CA ARG A 72 -5.65 10.17 -23.54
C ARG A 72 -4.75 9.82 -22.36
N GLY A 73 -3.46 10.18 -22.44
CA GLY A 73 -2.52 10.04 -21.34
C GLY A 73 -2.13 8.59 -21.06
N VAL A 74 -1.72 8.35 -19.82
CA VAL A 74 -1.13 7.09 -19.38
C VAL A 74 -2.18 5.99 -19.24
N HIS A 75 -1.85 4.80 -19.74
CA HIS A 75 -2.61 3.57 -19.65
C HIS A 75 -1.72 2.45 -19.13
N PHE A 76 -2.35 1.48 -18.47
CA PHE A 76 -1.72 0.26 -17.98
C PHE A 76 -2.34 -0.95 -18.64
N ARG A 77 -1.55 -2.01 -18.80
CA ARG A 77 -2.02 -3.26 -19.37
C ARG A 77 -3.06 -3.92 -18.46
N ARG A 78 -4.18 -4.37 -19.02
CA ARG A 78 -5.21 -5.09 -18.25
C ARG A 78 -4.68 -6.45 -17.79
N ALA A 79 -4.83 -6.76 -16.51
CA ALA A 79 -4.45 -8.04 -15.95
C ALA A 79 -5.50 -9.12 -16.23
N GLY A 80 -5.04 -10.37 -16.35
CA GLY A 80 -5.92 -11.53 -16.50
C GLY A 80 -5.30 -12.64 -17.34
N PRO A 81 -5.99 -13.78 -17.49
CA PRO A 81 -5.44 -14.92 -18.20
C PRO A 81 -5.29 -14.60 -19.70
N ARG A 82 -4.18 -15.05 -20.29
CA ARG A 82 -3.91 -14.98 -21.74
C ARG A 82 -4.19 -16.32 -22.40
N GLN A 83 -4.48 -16.31 -23.70
CA GLN A 83 -4.72 -17.55 -24.47
C GLN A 83 -3.50 -18.47 -24.48
N LYS A 84 -2.31 -17.88 -24.56
CA LYS A 84 -1.02 -18.58 -24.54
C LYS A 84 -0.26 -18.27 -23.25
N VAL A 85 0.47 -19.27 -22.77
CA VAL A 85 1.38 -19.17 -21.61
C VAL A 85 2.79 -19.55 -22.01
N TYR A 86 3.79 -19.13 -21.24
CA TYR A 86 5.22 -19.36 -21.51
C TYR A 86 5.86 -20.40 -20.58
N PHE A 87 5.04 -21.01 -19.74
CA PHE A 87 5.42 -22.07 -18.82
C PHE A 87 4.46 -23.25 -18.96
N SER A 88 5.03 -24.46 -19.08
CA SER A 88 4.31 -25.71 -18.84
C SER A 88 4.18 -25.95 -17.34
N SER A 89 3.08 -26.53 -16.89
CA SER A 89 2.77 -26.77 -15.47
C SER A 89 3.88 -27.53 -14.73
N ASP A 90 4.43 -28.56 -15.38
CA ASP A 90 5.42 -29.48 -14.80
C ASP A 90 6.81 -28.84 -14.60
N ASP A 91 7.08 -27.81 -15.41
CA ASP A 91 8.34 -27.06 -15.41
C ASP A 91 8.34 -25.96 -14.35
N VAL A 92 7.17 -25.49 -13.91
CA VAL A 92 7.09 -24.39 -12.96
C VAL A 92 7.62 -24.84 -11.59
N ARG A 93 8.51 -24.03 -11.03
CA ARG A 93 8.92 -24.05 -9.63
C ARG A 93 8.73 -22.65 -9.09
N ALA A 94 7.64 -22.45 -8.37
CA ALA A 94 7.25 -21.15 -7.85
C ALA A 94 7.75 -20.97 -6.41
N CYS A 95 8.20 -19.77 -6.06
CA CYS A 95 8.44 -19.40 -4.67
C CYS A 95 7.66 -18.14 -4.26
N ILE A 96 7.23 -18.11 -3.01
CA ILE A 96 6.48 -17.00 -2.40
C ILE A 96 7.30 -16.49 -1.20
N VAL A 97 7.43 -15.17 -1.07
CA VAL A 97 8.11 -14.54 0.06
C VAL A 97 7.29 -13.36 0.59
N THR A 98 7.19 -13.24 1.92
CA THR A 98 6.58 -12.08 2.59
C THR A 98 7.64 -11.26 3.34
N CYS A 99 7.68 -9.95 3.07
CA CYS A 99 8.65 -9.02 3.64
C CYS A 99 7.99 -7.80 4.31
N GLY A 100 8.71 -7.18 5.24
CA GLY A 100 8.29 -5.97 5.96
C GLY A 100 7.29 -6.23 7.09
N GLY A 101 6.59 -5.18 7.53
CA GLY A 101 5.59 -5.30 8.60
C GLY A 101 4.31 -6.01 8.16
N LEU A 102 3.58 -6.59 9.12
CA LEU A 102 2.35 -7.35 8.87
C LEU A 102 1.23 -6.49 8.26
N CYS A 103 0.28 -7.14 7.60
CA CYS A 103 -0.90 -6.55 6.99
C CYS A 103 -2.00 -7.61 6.96
N PRO A 104 -3.25 -7.27 7.28
CA PRO A 104 -4.38 -8.17 7.04
C PRO A 104 -4.39 -8.63 5.58
N GLY A 105 -4.67 -9.91 5.32
CA GLY A 105 -4.73 -10.49 3.97
C GLY A 105 -3.44 -11.12 3.45
N LEU A 106 -2.30 -11.01 4.16
CA LEU A 106 -1.05 -11.69 3.79
C LEU A 106 -1.23 -13.19 3.54
N ASN A 107 -1.86 -13.88 4.49
CA ASN A 107 -2.16 -15.31 4.36
C ASN A 107 -3.17 -15.61 3.24
N THR A 108 -4.13 -14.71 2.99
CA THR A 108 -5.07 -14.84 1.86
C THR A 108 -4.31 -14.79 0.55
N VAL A 109 -3.43 -13.81 0.33
CA VAL A 109 -2.59 -13.73 -0.88
C VAL A 109 -1.77 -15.01 -1.07
N ILE A 110 -1.09 -15.51 -0.02
CA ILE A 110 -0.31 -16.75 -0.10
C ILE A 110 -1.20 -17.93 -0.54
N ARG A 111 -2.35 -18.09 0.12
CA ARG A 111 -3.31 -19.16 -0.19
C ARG A 111 -3.77 -19.10 -1.64
N GLU A 112 -4.16 -17.92 -2.11
CA GLU A 112 -4.73 -17.72 -3.43
C GLU A 112 -3.68 -17.89 -4.54
N ILE A 113 -2.41 -17.53 -4.30
CA ILE A 113 -1.31 -17.86 -5.23
C ILE A 113 -1.16 -19.39 -5.34
N VAL A 114 -1.09 -20.10 -4.22
CA VAL A 114 -0.94 -21.57 -4.19
C VAL A 114 -2.13 -22.25 -4.87
N HIS A 115 -3.36 -21.85 -4.54
CA HIS A 115 -4.57 -22.41 -5.14
C HIS A 115 -4.65 -22.12 -6.64
N SER A 116 -4.28 -20.91 -7.07
CA SER A 116 -4.29 -20.57 -8.50
C SER A 116 -3.26 -21.38 -9.27
N LEU A 117 -2.03 -21.50 -8.74
CA LEU A 117 -0.99 -22.31 -9.36
C LEU A 117 -1.41 -23.79 -9.47
N ASP A 118 -1.92 -24.38 -8.38
CA ASP A 118 -2.30 -25.79 -8.32
C ASP A 118 -3.58 -26.09 -9.12
N TYR A 119 -4.71 -25.47 -8.75
CA TYR A 119 -6.02 -25.82 -9.32
C TYR A 119 -6.30 -25.23 -10.70
N MET A 120 -5.73 -24.06 -11.02
CA MET A 120 -5.99 -23.40 -12.30
C MET A 120 -4.94 -23.76 -13.36
N TYR A 121 -3.69 -23.96 -12.93
CA TYR A 121 -2.55 -24.17 -13.82
C TYR A 121 -1.86 -25.53 -13.66
N GLY A 122 -2.26 -26.39 -12.72
CA GLY A 122 -1.69 -27.72 -12.53
C GLY A 122 -0.27 -27.73 -11.97
N VAL A 123 0.20 -26.62 -11.39
CA VAL A 123 1.55 -26.47 -10.86
C VAL A 123 1.63 -27.05 -9.46
N SER A 124 2.41 -28.13 -9.29
CA SER A 124 2.55 -28.85 -8.01
C SER A 124 3.76 -28.43 -7.17
N LYS A 125 4.74 -27.71 -7.75
CA LYS A 125 5.99 -27.33 -7.08
C LYS A 125 5.95 -25.87 -6.62
N VAL A 126 5.27 -25.61 -5.52
CA VAL A 126 5.16 -24.28 -4.90
C VAL A 126 5.87 -24.26 -3.54
N PHE A 127 6.69 -23.24 -3.32
CA PHE A 127 7.55 -23.11 -2.15
C PHE A 127 7.34 -21.76 -1.45
N GLY A 128 7.53 -21.74 -0.14
CA GLY A 128 7.60 -20.54 0.68
C GLY A 128 9.04 -20.27 1.14
N ILE A 129 9.44 -19.01 1.13
CA ILE A 129 10.72 -18.54 1.69
C ILE A 129 10.48 -18.04 3.11
N ASP A 130 11.07 -18.72 4.10
CA ASP A 130 10.90 -18.39 5.51
C ASP A 130 11.67 -17.11 5.89
N GLY A 131 10.97 -16.12 6.46
CA GLY A 131 11.59 -14.98 7.12
C GLY A 131 12.04 -13.87 6.17
N GLY A 132 11.27 -13.61 5.11
CA GLY A 132 11.54 -12.54 4.15
C GLY A 132 12.79 -12.79 3.30
N TYR A 133 13.41 -11.73 2.77
CA TYR A 133 14.53 -11.87 1.83
C TYR A 133 15.74 -12.64 2.37
N ARG A 134 16.01 -12.54 3.68
CA ARG A 134 17.08 -13.31 4.32
C ARG A 134 16.88 -14.82 4.14
N GLY A 135 15.64 -15.27 4.04
CA GLY A 135 15.29 -16.68 3.85
C GLY A 135 15.89 -17.31 2.62
N PHE A 136 16.15 -16.54 1.55
CA PHE A 136 16.76 -17.07 0.33
C PHE A 136 18.15 -17.67 0.59
N TYR A 137 18.95 -17.09 1.48
CA TYR A 137 20.35 -17.52 1.70
C TYR A 137 20.68 -17.94 3.13
N SER A 138 19.69 -17.97 4.03
CA SER A 138 19.91 -18.37 5.42
C SER A 138 18.99 -19.49 5.92
N LYS A 139 17.98 -19.89 5.12
CA LYS A 139 16.98 -20.87 5.55
C LYS A 139 16.58 -21.85 4.44
N ASN A 140 15.90 -22.92 4.86
CA ASN A 140 15.27 -23.88 3.96
C ASN A 140 13.94 -23.33 3.41
N ILE A 141 13.53 -23.88 2.27
CA ILE A 141 12.20 -23.62 1.68
C ILE A 141 11.14 -24.45 2.40
N ILE A 142 9.92 -23.91 2.47
CA ILE A 142 8.73 -24.59 2.98
C ILE A 142 7.91 -25.06 1.78
N THR A 143 7.53 -26.33 1.72
CA THR A 143 6.62 -26.80 0.66
C THR A 143 5.20 -26.29 0.93
N LEU A 144 4.58 -25.66 -0.08
CA LEU A 144 3.22 -25.16 -0.02
C LEU A 144 2.32 -25.97 -0.96
N THR A 145 1.26 -26.54 -0.41
CA THR A 145 0.19 -27.25 -1.12
C THR A 145 -1.17 -26.70 -0.71
N PRO A 146 -2.24 -26.89 -1.51
CA PRO A 146 -3.58 -26.46 -1.12
C PRO A 146 -4.00 -26.94 0.28
N LYS A 147 -3.59 -28.17 0.64
CA LYS A 147 -3.82 -28.71 1.98
C LYS A 147 -3.11 -27.91 3.08
N THR A 148 -1.85 -27.53 2.87
CA THR A 148 -1.09 -26.76 3.88
C THR A 148 -1.58 -25.32 4.04
N VAL A 149 -2.20 -24.74 3.00
CA VAL A 149 -2.71 -23.36 3.02
C VAL A 149 -4.22 -23.26 3.21
N ASN A 150 -4.92 -24.37 3.42
CA ASN A 150 -6.38 -24.43 3.38
C ASN A 150 -7.07 -23.35 4.24
N ASP A 151 -6.62 -23.22 5.50
CA ASP A 151 -7.27 -22.36 6.51
C ASP A 151 -6.46 -21.12 6.89
N ILE A 152 -5.33 -20.85 6.22
CA ILE A 152 -4.43 -19.77 6.65
C ILE A 152 -5.07 -18.38 6.50
N HIS A 153 -5.99 -18.21 5.55
CA HIS A 153 -6.76 -16.97 5.32
C HIS A 153 -7.60 -16.56 6.54
N LYS A 154 -7.93 -17.49 7.45
CA LYS A 154 -8.67 -17.22 8.69
C LYS A 154 -7.78 -16.63 9.80
N ARG A 155 -6.47 -16.54 9.56
CA ARG A 155 -5.46 -16.09 10.54
C ARG A 155 -4.82 -14.81 10.03
N GLY A 156 -4.62 -13.85 10.92
CA GLY A 156 -3.74 -12.71 10.63
C GLY A 156 -2.26 -13.09 10.58
N GLY A 157 -1.43 -12.11 10.24
CA GLY A 157 0.02 -12.31 10.03
C GLY A 157 0.34 -13.10 8.76
N THR A 158 1.50 -13.79 8.75
CA THR A 158 1.98 -14.61 7.62
C THR A 158 2.53 -15.94 8.12
N ILE A 159 2.15 -17.05 7.49
CA ILE A 159 2.72 -18.38 7.79
C ILE A 159 4.20 -18.51 7.42
N LEU A 160 4.71 -17.65 6.53
CA LEU A 160 6.10 -17.68 6.07
C LEU A 160 7.04 -16.89 6.97
N GLY A 161 6.53 -16.21 7.99
CA GLY A 161 7.30 -15.19 8.71
C GLY A 161 7.63 -13.99 7.82
N SER A 162 8.19 -12.94 8.42
CA SER A 162 8.60 -11.75 7.68
C SER A 162 9.84 -11.14 8.32
N SER A 163 10.63 -10.42 7.53
CA SER A 163 11.75 -9.63 8.01
C SER A 163 11.86 -8.30 7.28
N ARG A 164 12.59 -7.36 7.89
CA ARG A 164 13.00 -6.09 7.27
C ARG A 164 14.43 -6.22 6.71
N GLY A 165 14.69 -5.61 5.56
CA GLY A 165 16.00 -5.58 4.91
C GLY A 165 16.38 -6.89 4.22
N GLY A 166 17.68 -7.09 3.99
CA GLY A 166 18.25 -8.37 3.54
C GLY A 166 18.12 -8.70 2.05
N HIS A 167 17.78 -7.73 1.18
CA HIS A 167 17.65 -7.91 -0.27
C HIS A 167 19.01 -7.97 -1.00
N ASP A 168 19.93 -8.83 -0.53
CA ASP A 168 21.21 -9.09 -1.19
C ASP A 168 20.97 -9.73 -2.56
N LYS A 169 20.98 -8.90 -3.62
CA LYS A 169 20.54 -9.28 -4.97
C LYS A 169 21.29 -10.50 -5.50
N THR A 170 22.61 -10.58 -5.28
CA THR A 170 23.44 -11.65 -5.80
C THR A 170 23.06 -12.96 -5.14
N LYS A 171 23.02 -12.99 -3.80
CA LYS A 171 22.65 -14.21 -3.06
C LYS A 171 21.23 -14.69 -3.35
N ILE A 172 20.30 -13.76 -3.55
CA ILE A 172 18.92 -14.10 -3.89
C ILE A 172 18.84 -14.75 -5.27
N VAL A 173 19.46 -14.13 -6.29
CA VAL A 173 19.42 -14.67 -7.66
C VAL A 173 20.23 -15.96 -7.78
N ASP A 174 21.34 -16.11 -7.06
CA ASP A 174 22.09 -17.36 -6.97
C ASP A 174 21.20 -18.48 -6.40
N CYS A 175 20.50 -18.21 -5.28
CA CYS A 175 19.55 -19.18 -4.71
C CYS A 175 18.40 -19.55 -5.66
N ILE A 176 17.85 -18.57 -6.38
CA ILE A 176 16.80 -18.80 -7.39
C ILE A 176 17.31 -19.77 -8.46
N GLN A 177 18.52 -19.54 -8.96
CA GLN A 177 19.16 -20.35 -9.98
C GLN A 177 19.49 -21.76 -9.47
N ASP A 178 20.14 -21.88 -8.31
CA ASP A 178 20.56 -23.15 -7.71
C ASP A 178 19.38 -24.09 -7.42
N ARG A 179 18.21 -23.52 -7.09
CA ARG A 179 16.99 -24.28 -6.79
C ARG A 179 16.10 -24.50 -8.02
N GLY A 180 16.48 -23.93 -9.17
CA GLY A 180 15.70 -23.97 -10.41
C GLY A 180 14.35 -23.25 -10.31
N ILE A 181 14.23 -22.24 -9.45
CA ILE A 181 13.01 -21.45 -9.29
C ILE A 181 12.84 -20.58 -10.54
N ASN A 182 11.65 -20.60 -11.13
CA ASN A 182 11.35 -19.84 -12.35
C ASN A 182 10.14 -18.90 -12.22
N GLN A 183 9.49 -18.87 -11.06
CA GLN A 183 8.51 -17.85 -10.70
C GLN A 183 8.72 -17.41 -9.26
N VAL A 184 8.81 -16.10 -9.04
CA VAL A 184 9.06 -15.48 -7.74
C VAL A 184 7.96 -14.48 -7.45
N TYR A 185 7.18 -14.76 -6.40
CA TYR A 185 6.10 -13.89 -5.93
C TYR A 185 6.53 -13.17 -4.66
N ILE A 186 6.70 -11.85 -4.75
CA ILE A 186 7.27 -11.03 -3.70
C ILE A 186 6.20 -10.14 -3.09
N ILE A 187 5.77 -10.46 -1.87
CA ILE A 187 4.72 -9.74 -1.14
C ILE A 187 5.36 -8.79 -0.13
N GLY A 188 5.20 -7.48 -0.30
CA GLY A 188 5.79 -6.51 0.63
C GLY A 188 5.56 -5.05 0.27
N GLY A 189 5.94 -4.14 1.16
CA GLY A 189 5.78 -2.68 0.97
C GLY A 189 6.85 -2.07 0.05
N ASP A 190 6.95 -0.74 0.02
CA ASP A 190 7.85 0.00 -0.87
C ASP A 190 9.30 -0.54 -0.92
N GLY A 191 9.97 -0.65 0.24
CA GLY A 191 11.33 -1.18 0.28
C GLY A 191 11.46 -2.63 -0.22
N THR A 192 10.37 -3.41 -0.16
CA THR A 192 10.33 -4.75 -0.77
C THR A 192 10.17 -4.65 -2.29
N GLN A 193 9.29 -3.78 -2.80
CA GLN A 193 9.12 -3.61 -4.24
C GLN A 193 10.38 -3.04 -4.91
N LYS A 194 11.12 -2.15 -4.22
CA LYS A 194 12.47 -1.72 -4.63
C LYS A 194 13.45 -2.90 -4.72
N GLY A 195 13.42 -3.80 -3.72
CA GLY A 195 14.18 -5.04 -3.76
C GLY A 195 13.79 -5.95 -4.94
N ALA A 196 12.49 -6.10 -5.20
CA ALA A 196 11.95 -6.88 -6.32
C ALA A 196 12.43 -6.34 -7.67
N ALA A 197 12.46 -5.02 -7.85
CA ALA A 197 13.00 -4.38 -9.04
C ALA A 197 14.48 -4.72 -9.26
N VAL A 198 15.31 -4.62 -8.21
CA VAL A 198 16.75 -4.94 -8.30
C VAL A 198 16.97 -6.43 -8.58
N ILE A 199 16.17 -7.32 -8.01
CA ILE A 199 16.22 -8.77 -8.28
C ILE A 199 15.85 -9.06 -9.73
N TYR A 200 14.78 -8.43 -10.24
CA TYR A 200 14.36 -8.55 -11.63
C TYR A 200 15.45 -8.09 -12.61
N GLU A 201 16.09 -6.96 -12.33
CA GLU A 201 17.19 -6.45 -13.17
C GLU A 201 18.36 -7.43 -13.25
N GLU A 202 18.73 -8.04 -12.13
CA GLU A 202 19.81 -9.03 -12.11
C GLU A 202 19.44 -10.33 -12.84
N ILE A 203 18.19 -10.78 -12.71
CA ILE A 203 17.64 -11.92 -13.48
C ILE A 203 17.72 -11.66 -14.98
N ARG A 204 17.29 -10.45 -15.41
CA ARG A 204 17.32 -10.03 -16.80
C ARG A 204 18.76 -9.94 -17.31
N ARG A 205 19.67 -9.35 -16.54
CA ARG A 205 21.10 -9.24 -16.87
C ARG A 205 21.75 -10.61 -17.08
N ARG A 206 21.32 -11.63 -16.33
CA ARG A 206 21.77 -13.02 -16.46
C ARG A 206 21.03 -13.82 -17.55
N GLY A 207 20.01 -13.25 -18.20
CA GLY A 207 19.22 -13.92 -19.24
C GLY A 207 18.43 -15.12 -18.73
N LEU A 208 18.03 -15.12 -17.45
CA LEU A 208 17.35 -16.26 -16.84
C LEU A 208 15.85 -16.26 -17.19
N LYS A 209 15.29 -17.43 -17.51
CA LYS A 209 13.84 -17.62 -17.69
C LYS A 209 13.14 -17.66 -16.33
N VAL A 210 13.11 -16.52 -15.63
CA VAL A 210 12.50 -16.36 -14.30
C VAL A 210 11.57 -15.16 -14.31
N VAL A 211 10.33 -15.36 -13.84
CA VAL A 211 9.40 -14.26 -13.60
C VAL A 211 9.56 -13.72 -12.18
N VAL A 212 9.59 -12.40 -12.06
CA VAL A 212 9.42 -11.69 -10.78
C VAL A 212 8.11 -10.91 -10.81
N ALA A 213 7.18 -11.29 -9.94
CA ALA A 213 5.90 -10.61 -9.73
C ALA A 213 5.84 -10.04 -8.31
N GLY A 214 5.63 -8.74 -8.19
CA GLY A 214 5.42 -8.07 -6.92
C GLY A 214 3.94 -8.00 -6.55
N ILE A 215 3.66 -8.12 -5.25
CA ILE A 215 2.35 -7.89 -4.66
C ILE A 215 2.53 -6.80 -3.60
N PRO A 216 2.03 -5.58 -3.85
CA PRO A 216 2.42 -4.42 -3.07
C PRO A 216 1.57 -4.37 -1.80
N LYS A 217 2.24 -4.45 -0.65
CA LYS A 217 1.63 -4.59 0.67
C LYS A 217 1.86 -3.36 1.52
N THR A 218 0.82 -2.56 1.68
CA THR A 218 0.75 -1.47 2.65
C THR A 218 -0.66 -1.41 3.23
N ILE A 219 -0.78 -1.11 4.52
CA ILE A 219 -2.09 -0.75 5.08
C ILE A 219 -2.38 0.73 4.89
N ASP A 220 -1.37 1.56 4.60
CA ASP A 220 -1.49 3.02 4.61
C ASP A 220 -2.11 3.56 3.31
N ASN A 221 -2.43 2.68 2.36
CA ASN A 221 -2.92 3.00 1.01
C ASN A 221 -2.05 4.03 0.25
N ASP A 222 -0.73 3.96 0.45
CA ASP A 222 0.26 4.93 -0.04
C ASP A 222 0.97 4.49 -1.33
N ILE A 223 0.47 3.46 -2.01
CA ILE A 223 1.06 2.99 -3.28
C ILE A 223 0.55 3.86 -4.44
N PRO A 224 1.43 4.43 -5.28
CA PRO A 224 1.01 5.18 -6.46
C PRO A 224 0.20 4.33 -7.43
N VAL A 225 -0.60 5.00 -8.25
CA VAL A 225 -1.36 4.43 -9.37
C VAL A 225 -2.52 3.53 -8.94
N ILE A 226 -2.38 2.72 -7.89
CA ILE A 226 -3.42 1.81 -7.45
C ILE A 226 -4.50 2.55 -6.66
N ASP A 227 -5.77 2.20 -6.91
CA ASP A 227 -6.92 2.78 -6.22
C ASP A 227 -6.91 2.44 -4.73
N LYS A 228 -6.49 1.21 -4.40
CA LYS A 228 -6.51 0.66 -3.05
C LYS A 228 -5.46 -0.43 -2.85
N SER A 229 -4.81 -0.47 -1.68
CA SER A 229 -3.97 -1.58 -1.22
C SER A 229 -4.74 -2.58 -0.36
N PHE A 230 -4.38 -3.87 -0.42
CA PHE A 230 -5.07 -4.87 0.38
C PHE A 230 -4.74 -4.70 1.87
N GLY A 231 -5.72 -4.94 2.71
CA GLY A 231 -5.65 -4.75 4.16
C GLY A 231 -6.06 -3.33 4.60
N PHE A 232 -6.26 -2.39 3.67
CA PHE A 232 -6.69 -1.02 3.98
C PHE A 232 -8.11 -0.99 4.55
N ASP A 233 -9.08 -1.66 3.92
CA ASP A 233 -10.47 -1.66 4.41
C ASP A 233 -10.55 -2.30 5.79
N THR A 234 -9.84 -3.41 6.00
CA THR A 234 -9.75 -4.07 7.31
C THR A 234 -9.10 -3.13 8.34
N ALA A 235 -8.06 -2.39 7.95
CA ALA A 235 -7.41 -1.46 8.86
C ALA A 235 -8.34 -0.30 9.27
N VAL A 236 -9.14 0.22 8.34
CA VAL A 236 -10.17 1.23 8.62
C VAL A 236 -11.24 0.67 9.56
N GLU A 237 -11.72 -0.55 9.31
CA GLU A 237 -12.74 -1.20 10.16
C GLU A 237 -12.24 -1.44 11.60
N GLU A 238 -11.01 -1.92 11.78
CA GLU A 238 -10.43 -2.09 13.11
C GLU A 238 -10.11 -0.76 13.79
N ALA A 239 -9.72 0.27 13.04
CA ALA A 239 -9.55 1.62 13.55
C ALA A 239 -10.87 2.18 14.11
N GLN A 240 -12.00 1.94 13.44
CA GLN A 240 -13.32 2.35 13.93
C GLN A 240 -13.66 1.70 15.27
N ARG A 241 -13.28 0.44 15.52
CA ARG A 241 -13.51 -0.18 16.84
C ARG A 241 -12.78 0.55 17.96
N ALA A 242 -11.56 1.01 17.71
CA ALA A 242 -10.81 1.81 18.67
C ALA A 242 -11.41 3.21 18.86
N ILE A 243 -11.88 3.85 17.77
CA ILE A 243 -12.58 5.13 17.82
C ILE A 243 -13.86 5.03 18.64
N ASN A 244 -14.68 4.00 18.42
CA ASN A 244 -15.92 3.78 19.17
C ASN A 244 -15.65 3.59 20.66
N ALA A 245 -14.59 2.85 21.02
CA ALA A 245 -14.18 2.70 22.43
C ALA A 245 -13.74 4.05 23.03
N ALA A 246 -12.97 4.85 22.28
CA ALA A 246 -12.56 6.18 22.71
C ALA A 246 -13.76 7.14 22.87
N HIS A 247 -14.76 7.05 21.99
CA HIS A 247 -15.97 7.85 22.06
C HIS A 247 -16.78 7.54 23.32
N VAL A 248 -17.03 6.26 23.61
CA VAL A 248 -17.73 5.84 24.84
C VAL A 248 -16.99 6.31 26.10
N GLU A 249 -15.66 6.17 26.13
CA GLU A 249 -14.84 6.67 27.24
C GLU A 249 -14.89 8.20 27.39
N ALA A 250 -14.91 8.93 26.28
CA ALA A 250 -14.98 10.39 26.27
C ALA A 250 -16.34 10.89 26.77
N GLU A 251 -17.44 10.29 26.28
CA GLU A 251 -18.81 10.65 26.68
C GLU A 251 -19.09 10.33 28.16
N SER A 252 -18.43 9.30 28.70
CA SER A 252 -18.60 8.85 30.08
C SER A 252 -17.90 9.72 31.13
N ALA A 253 -17.19 10.79 30.73
CA ALA A 253 -16.46 11.67 31.64
C ALA A 253 -16.74 13.15 31.36
N GLU A 254 -16.77 13.98 32.41
CA GLU A 254 -16.89 15.44 32.25
C GLU A 254 -15.67 16.00 31.51
N ASN A 255 -15.91 16.74 30.43
CA ASN A 255 -14.91 17.20 29.47
C ASN A 255 -13.94 16.06 29.06
N GLY A 256 -14.51 14.89 28.77
CA GLY A 256 -13.74 13.71 28.39
C GLY A 256 -13.12 13.83 27.00
N ILE A 257 -11.88 13.39 26.85
CA ILE A 257 -11.14 13.36 25.58
C ILE A 257 -10.73 11.92 25.28
N GLY A 258 -11.23 11.38 24.18
CA GLY A 258 -10.81 10.10 23.62
C GLY A 258 -9.76 10.32 22.53
N MET A 259 -8.50 9.99 22.78
CA MET A 259 -7.40 10.11 21.82
C MET A 259 -7.06 8.75 21.22
N VAL A 260 -7.13 8.62 19.90
CA VAL A 260 -6.77 7.39 19.17
C VAL A 260 -5.62 7.66 18.22
N LYS A 261 -4.48 7.00 18.45
CA LYS A 261 -3.38 7.02 17.50
C LYS A 261 -3.61 5.95 16.43
N LEU A 262 -3.58 6.33 15.16
CA LEU A 262 -3.69 5.40 14.04
C LEU A 262 -2.39 5.35 13.24
N MET A 263 -2.31 4.35 12.38
CA MET A 263 -1.21 4.20 11.44
C MET A 263 -1.30 5.25 10.34
N GLY A 264 -0.16 5.52 9.71
CA GLY A 264 -0.03 6.61 8.74
C GLY A 264 1.31 7.33 8.92
N ARG A 265 2.38 6.64 8.54
CA ARG A 265 3.76 7.12 8.73
C ARG A 265 4.07 8.36 7.90
N TYR A 266 3.64 8.32 6.65
CA TYR A 266 3.84 9.38 5.66
C TYR A 266 2.52 9.84 5.03
N SER A 267 1.45 9.05 5.18
CA SER A 267 0.13 9.39 4.64
C SER A 267 -0.99 9.15 5.65
N GLY A 268 -1.99 10.03 5.63
CA GLY A 268 -3.10 10.04 6.57
C GLY A 268 -4.34 9.25 6.15
N PHE A 269 -4.27 8.37 5.13
CA PHE A 269 -5.48 7.76 4.55
C PHE A 269 -6.30 6.95 5.56
N ILE A 270 -5.66 6.15 6.44
CA ILE A 270 -6.40 5.39 7.46
C ILE A 270 -7.13 6.34 8.39
N ALA A 271 -6.45 7.37 8.91
CA ALA A 271 -7.05 8.36 9.80
C ALA A 271 -8.20 9.13 9.12
N MET A 272 -8.03 9.54 7.87
CA MET A 272 -9.06 10.23 7.10
C MET A 272 -10.30 9.34 6.86
N TYR A 273 -10.09 8.10 6.39
CA TYR A 273 -11.20 7.19 6.09
C TYR A 273 -11.90 6.69 7.37
N ALA A 274 -11.15 6.38 8.43
CA ALA A 274 -11.73 5.96 9.71
C ALA A 274 -12.57 7.08 10.34
N THR A 275 -12.11 8.33 10.25
CA THR A 275 -12.86 9.52 10.68
C THR A 275 -14.16 9.68 9.89
N LEU A 276 -14.09 9.65 8.56
CA LEU A 276 -15.27 9.76 7.70
C LEU A 276 -16.28 8.61 7.92
N ALA A 277 -15.78 7.42 8.23
CA ALA A 277 -16.60 6.23 8.43
C ALA A 277 -17.25 6.19 9.83
N SER A 278 -16.55 6.60 10.90
CA SER A 278 -17.11 6.63 12.26
C SER A 278 -18.12 7.77 12.45
N ARG A 279 -17.81 8.99 11.97
CA ARG A 279 -18.58 10.22 12.24
C ARG A 279 -18.60 10.70 13.70
N ASP A 280 -17.96 9.98 14.61
CA ASP A 280 -17.86 10.37 16.04
C ASP A 280 -16.59 11.17 16.35
N VAL A 281 -15.73 11.36 15.35
CA VAL A 281 -14.44 12.05 15.49
C VAL A 281 -14.63 13.55 15.32
N ASP A 282 -14.14 14.33 16.27
CA ASP A 282 -14.17 15.80 16.24
C ASP A 282 -12.92 16.41 15.62
N LEU A 283 -11.78 15.73 15.73
CA LEU A 283 -10.50 16.21 15.24
C LEU A 283 -9.66 15.08 14.65
N CYS A 284 -9.27 15.22 13.40
CA CYS A 284 -8.38 14.31 12.68
C CYS A 284 -7.10 15.05 12.28
N LEU A 285 -5.96 14.52 12.75
CA LEU A 285 -4.62 15.04 12.49
C LEU A 285 -3.83 14.04 11.63
N ILE A 286 -3.33 14.51 10.50
CA ILE A 286 -2.61 13.70 9.51
C ILE A 286 -1.24 14.32 9.18
N PRO A 287 -0.27 13.53 8.67
CA PRO A 287 1.05 14.04 8.28
C PRO A 287 0.98 15.18 7.26
N GLU A 288 0.00 15.16 6.36
CA GLU A 288 -0.12 16.10 5.26
C GLU A 288 -0.75 17.45 5.65
N SER A 289 -1.34 17.55 6.85
CA SER A 289 -2.02 18.76 7.31
C SER A 289 -1.28 19.35 8.52
N PRO A 290 -0.41 20.35 8.30
CA PRO A 290 0.25 21.07 9.39
C PRO A 290 -0.75 21.66 10.39
N PHE A 291 -0.30 21.78 11.64
CA PHE A 291 -1.04 22.41 12.71
C PHE A 291 -0.09 23.04 13.73
N TYR A 292 -0.64 23.88 14.61
CA TYR A 292 0.09 24.48 15.73
C TYR A 292 -0.76 24.43 16.99
N LEU A 293 -0.11 24.43 18.15
CA LEU A 293 -0.76 24.14 19.43
C LEU A 293 -1.45 25.37 20.04
N GLU A 294 -0.72 26.48 20.16
CA GLU A 294 -1.12 27.70 20.87
C GLU A 294 -1.30 28.89 19.93
N GLY A 295 -2.16 29.84 20.30
CA GLY A 295 -2.47 31.04 19.51
C GLY A 295 -3.89 31.02 18.94
N ASP A 296 -4.30 32.16 18.37
CA ASP A 296 -5.61 32.33 17.73
C ASP A 296 -5.78 31.37 16.55
N GLY A 297 -6.79 30.50 16.62
CA GLY A 297 -7.04 29.43 15.65
C GLY A 297 -6.20 28.16 15.87
N GLY A 298 -5.47 28.07 16.98
CA GLY A 298 -4.64 26.92 17.34
C GLY A 298 -5.44 25.70 17.83
N LEU A 299 -4.76 24.56 17.90
CA LEU A 299 -5.37 23.29 18.30
C LEU A 299 -6.02 23.37 19.68
N PHE A 300 -5.37 23.97 20.68
CA PHE A 300 -5.91 24.02 22.04
C PHE A 300 -7.19 24.86 22.14
N GLU A 301 -7.27 25.96 21.39
CA GLU A 301 -8.49 26.78 21.35
C GLU A 301 -9.66 25.99 20.78
N TYR A 302 -9.42 25.21 19.72
CA TYR A 302 -10.45 24.34 19.14
C TYR A 302 -10.91 23.25 20.12
N VAL A 303 -9.96 22.60 20.83
CA VAL A 303 -10.29 21.58 21.84
C VAL A 303 -11.15 22.18 22.96
N GLU A 304 -10.78 23.36 23.48
CA GLU A 304 -11.58 24.05 24.50
C GLU A 304 -12.99 24.39 24.01
N LYS A 305 -13.11 24.87 22.78
CA LYS A 305 -14.40 25.20 22.18
C LYS A 305 -15.28 23.97 22.09
N ARG A 306 -14.77 22.85 21.54
CA ARG A 306 -15.54 21.61 21.40
C ARG A 306 -15.98 21.05 22.75
N LEU A 307 -15.10 21.05 23.74
CA LEU A 307 -15.45 20.57 25.08
C LEU A 307 -16.54 21.44 25.75
N LYS A 308 -16.51 22.77 25.56
CA LYS A 308 -17.59 23.65 26.07
C LYS A 308 -18.93 23.44 25.35
N GLU A 309 -18.89 23.12 24.07
CA GLU A 309 -20.09 22.90 23.24
C GLU A 309 -20.73 21.53 23.49
N ASN A 310 -19.91 20.47 23.59
CA ASN A 310 -20.36 19.08 23.57
C ASN A 310 -20.12 18.31 24.88
N GLY A 311 -19.30 18.82 25.79
CA GLY A 311 -18.91 18.14 27.03
C GLY A 311 -17.92 16.98 26.86
N HIS A 312 -17.58 16.61 25.63
CA HIS A 312 -16.59 15.58 25.31
C HIS A 312 -15.99 15.80 23.90
N MET A 313 -14.91 15.09 23.58
CA MET A 313 -14.24 15.17 22.28
C MET A 313 -13.52 13.86 21.92
N VAL A 314 -13.53 13.48 20.64
CA VAL A 314 -12.73 12.38 20.09
C VAL A 314 -11.71 12.93 19.10
N ILE A 315 -10.45 12.57 19.30
CA ILE A 315 -9.31 12.99 18.50
C ILE A 315 -8.65 11.75 17.88
N VAL A 316 -8.51 11.76 16.57
CA VAL A 316 -7.74 10.77 15.80
C VAL A 316 -6.45 11.42 15.32
N ILE A 317 -5.32 10.76 15.56
CA ILE A 317 -4.00 11.23 15.13
C ILE A 317 -3.23 10.13 14.41
N ALA A 318 -2.81 10.36 13.19
CA ALA A 318 -1.89 9.46 12.49
C ALA A 318 -0.48 9.56 13.07
N GLU A 319 0.26 8.44 13.14
CA GLU A 319 1.59 8.39 13.77
C GLU A 319 2.62 9.37 13.17
N GLY A 320 2.47 9.74 11.90
CA GLY A 320 3.33 10.70 11.22
C GLY A 320 2.95 12.17 11.39
N ALA A 321 1.77 12.48 11.95
CA ALA A 321 1.35 13.87 12.18
C ALA A 321 2.26 14.55 13.21
N GLY A 322 2.53 15.85 13.05
CA GLY A 322 3.21 16.68 14.07
C GLY A 322 4.65 16.26 14.41
N GLN A 323 5.30 15.43 13.59
CA GLN A 323 6.68 14.97 13.86
C GLN A 323 7.69 16.12 13.83
N GLU A 324 7.46 17.18 13.05
CA GLU A 324 8.30 18.39 13.10
C GLU A 324 8.20 19.13 14.44
N LEU A 325 6.99 19.36 14.96
CA LEU A 325 6.77 20.02 16.25
C LEU A 325 7.46 19.27 17.38
N LEU A 326 7.36 17.94 17.34
CA LEU A 326 7.98 17.07 18.32
C LEU A 326 9.51 17.11 18.19
N ALA A 327 10.05 17.12 16.97
CA ALA A 327 11.49 17.21 16.72
C ALA A 327 12.10 18.55 17.16
N GLU A 328 11.38 19.66 17.02
CA GLU A 328 11.81 20.99 17.48
C GLU A 328 11.99 21.03 19.01
N GLU A 329 11.07 20.42 19.76
CA GLU A 329 11.17 20.33 21.23
C GLU A 329 12.27 19.35 21.68
N ASN A 330 12.47 18.27 20.92
CA ASN A 330 13.37 17.17 21.26
C ASN A 330 14.70 17.19 20.51
N ALA A 331 15.26 18.38 20.24
CA ALA A 331 16.46 18.63 19.44
C ALA A 331 17.72 17.81 19.84
N HIS A 332 17.71 17.15 21.01
CA HIS A 332 18.80 16.31 21.52
C HIS A 332 18.60 14.79 21.34
N THR A 333 17.50 14.34 20.72
CA THR A 333 17.19 12.90 20.59
C THR A 333 17.89 12.30 19.37
N LYS A 334 18.56 11.15 19.55
CA LYS A 334 19.25 10.45 18.45
C LYS A 334 18.25 10.02 17.38
N LYS A 335 18.58 10.30 16.11
CA LYS A 335 17.84 9.80 14.96
C LYS A 335 18.11 8.30 14.79
N GLU A 336 17.25 7.46 15.37
CA GLU A 336 17.35 6.01 15.20
C GLU A 336 16.71 5.55 13.88
N GLN A 337 17.25 4.49 13.28
CA GLN A 337 16.76 3.91 12.03
C GLN A 337 16.49 2.41 12.23
N ASP A 338 15.48 1.89 11.53
CA ASP A 338 15.25 0.44 11.49
C ASP A 338 16.26 -0.27 10.57
N ALA A 339 16.24 -1.61 10.57
CA ALA A 339 17.12 -2.43 9.72
C ALA A 339 16.90 -2.26 8.20
N SER A 340 15.84 -1.54 7.80
CA SER A 340 15.55 -1.15 6.42
C SER A 340 15.98 0.29 6.11
N GLY A 341 16.55 1.02 7.07
CA GLY A 341 16.98 2.41 6.92
C GLY A 341 15.88 3.45 7.18
N ASN A 342 14.69 3.06 7.64
CA ASN A 342 13.60 4.00 7.91
C ASN A 342 13.81 4.69 9.27
N LYS A 343 13.67 6.02 9.32
CA LYS A 343 13.73 6.81 10.57
C LYS A 343 12.64 6.37 11.55
N LEU A 344 12.98 5.98 12.77
CA LEU A 344 11.98 5.66 13.80
C LEU A 344 11.21 6.92 14.21
N LEU A 345 9.88 6.85 14.18
CA LEU A 345 9.02 7.95 14.60
C LEU A 345 8.91 8.00 16.12
N GLN A 346 8.78 9.20 16.67
CA GLN A 346 8.47 9.38 18.09
C GLN A 346 6.96 9.23 18.30
N ASP A 347 6.53 8.84 19.50
CA ASP A 347 5.10 8.65 19.78
C ASP A 347 4.38 10.00 19.92
N VAL A 348 3.85 10.49 18.79
CA VAL A 348 3.09 11.74 18.74
C VAL A 348 1.81 11.66 19.57
N GLY A 349 1.17 10.50 19.65
CA GLY A 349 -0.07 10.31 20.39
C GLY A 349 0.12 10.56 21.89
N LEU A 350 1.21 10.03 22.46
CA LEU A 350 1.58 10.31 23.84
C LEU A 350 1.99 11.77 24.05
N TRP A 351 2.79 12.33 23.13
CA TRP A 351 3.24 13.72 23.19
C TRP A 351 2.06 14.70 23.20
N ILE A 352 1.15 14.61 22.22
CA ILE A 352 -0.01 15.51 22.14
C ILE A 352 -0.95 15.34 23.34
N SER A 353 -1.10 14.10 23.84
CA SER A 353 -1.88 13.83 25.05
C SER A 353 -1.31 14.54 26.27
N GLN A 354 0.03 14.55 26.43
CA GLN A 354 0.68 15.29 27.51
C GLN A 354 0.50 16.80 27.36
N LYS A 355 0.66 17.32 26.14
CA LYS A 355 0.48 18.74 25.84
C LYS A 355 -0.93 19.24 26.15
N ILE A 356 -1.95 18.47 25.78
CA ILE A 356 -3.34 18.76 26.13
C ILE A 356 -3.53 18.78 27.65
N ARG A 357 -3.01 17.77 28.37
CA ARG A 357 -3.08 17.75 29.86
C ARG A 357 -2.42 18.95 30.50
N ASP A 358 -1.22 19.32 30.04
CA ASP A 358 -0.48 20.47 30.56
C ASP A 358 -1.22 21.79 30.31
N HIS A 359 -1.89 21.91 29.16
CA HIS A 359 -2.73 23.06 28.84
C HIS A 359 -3.93 23.19 29.78
N PHE A 360 -4.68 22.10 30.00
CA PHE A 360 -5.84 22.12 30.88
C PHE A 360 -5.49 22.15 32.39
N ALA A 361 -4.30 21.70 32.79
CA ALA A 361 -3.82 21.87 34.16
C ALA A 361 -3.69 23.36 34.56
N LYS A 362 -3.49 24.26 33.59
CA LYS A 362 -3.49 25.71 33.80
C LYS A 362 -4.90 26.31 33.90
N LYS A 363 -5.95 25.50 33.69
CA LYS A 363 -7.37 25.92 33.65
C LYS A 363 -8.21 25.13 34.66
N PRO A 364 -8.09 25.42 35.98
CA PRO A 364 -8.75 24.63 37.03
C PRO A 364 -10.29 24.62 36.95
N ASN A 365 -10.91 25.59 36.26
CA ASN A 365 -12.35 25.66 36.06
C ASN A 365 -12.88 24.75 34.93
N MET A 366 -12.01 23.96 34.29
CA MET A 366 -12.36 23.06 33.20
C MET A 366 -11.63 21.72 33.38
N PRO A 367 -12.03 20.91 34.38
CA PRO A 367 -11.42 19.61 34.62
C PRO A 367 -11.63 18.73 33.39
N THR A 368 -10.57 18.06 32.93
CA THR A 368 -10.59 17.20 31.74
C THR A 368 -10.05 15.81 32.06
N THR A 369 -10.63 14.79 31.41
CA THR A 369 -10.16 13.41 31.50
C THR A 369 -9.74 12.93 30.13
N LEU A 370 -8.46 12.58 29.93
CA LEU A 370 -7.95 12.10 28.63
C LEU A 370 -7.61 10.61 28.68
N LYS A 371 -8.23 9.84 27.79
CA LYS A 371 -7.92 8.42 27.53
C LYS A 371 -7.20 8.28 26.20
N TYR A 372 -6.05 7.62 26.22
CA TYR A 372 -5.22 7.38 25.04
C TYR A 372 -5.30 5.91 24.63
N ILE A 373 -5.60 5.65 23.35
CA ILE A 373 -5.73 4.32 22.76
C ILE A 373 -4.75 4.19 21.59
N ASP A 374 -3.90 3.16 21.63
CA ASP A 374 -3.01 2.77 20.55
C ASP A 374 -3.37 1.34 20.06
N PRO A 375 -4.23 1.21 19.04
CA PRO A 375 -4.64 -0.07 18.46
C PRO A 375 -3.66 -0.58 17.38
N THR A 376 -2.49 0.03 17.17
CA THR A 376 -1.58 -0.22 16.03
C THR A 376 -1.37 -1.71 15.71
N TYR A 377 -1.08 -2.54 16.71
CA TYR A 377 -0.85 -3.96 16.50
C TYR A 377 -2.13 -4.77 16.36
N MET A 378 -3.22 -4.33 16.99
CA MET A 378 -4.54 -4.95 16.83
C MET A 378 -5.04 -4.79 15.39
N ILE A 379 -4.81 -3.62 14.78
CA ILE A 379 -5.18 -3.33 13.38
C ILE A 379 -4.42 -4.24 12.39
N ARG A 380 -3.13 -4.50 12.61
CA ARG A 380 -2.29 -5.21 11.63
C ARG A 380 -2.26 -6.72 11.75
N ALA A 381 -2.62 -7.24 12.93
CA ALA A 381 -2.47 -8.65 13.26
C ALA A 381 -3.77 -9.46 13.07
N VAL A 382 -4.87 -8.83 12.67
CA VAL A 382 -6.15 -9.49 12.42
C VAL A 382 -6.21 -10.17 11.05
N PRO A 383 -7.10 -11.16 10.85
CA PRO A 383 -7.49 -11.61 9.52
C PRO A 383 -8.15 -10.49 8.72
N SER A 384 -8.06 -10.55 7.39
CA SER A 384 -8.73 -9.60 6.50
C SER A 384 -10.25 -9.81 6.46
N ASN A 385 -10.98 -8.70 6.32
CA ASN A 385 -12.43 -8.72 6.13
C ASN A 385 -12.83 -9.23 4.74
N ALA A 386 -14.14 -9.30 4.47
CA ALA A 386 -14.66 -9.85 3.22
C ALA A 386 -14.20 -9.06 1.97
N SER A 387 -14.20 -7.73 2.04
CA SER A 387 -13.77 -6.85 0.93
C SER A 387 -12.30 -7.08 0.58
N ASP A 388 -11.43 -7.07 1.59
CA ASP A 388 -10.01 -7.33 1.40
C ASP A 388 -9.72 -8.76 0.97
N ASN A 389 -10.49 -9.76 1.42
CA ASN A 389 -10.33 -11.13 0.94
C ASN A 389 -10.61 -11.26 -0.55
N VAL A 390 -11.71 -10.66 -1.04
CA VAL A 390 -12.00 -10.62 -2.48
C VAL A 390 -10.87 -9.94 -3.24
N TYR A 391 -10.38 -8.80 -2.72
CA TYR A 391 -9.29 -8.09 -3.39
C TYR A 391 -7.99 -8.90 -3.40
N CYS A 392 -7.61 -9.53 -2.30
CA CYS A 392 -6.44 -10.42 -2.21
C CYS A 392 -6.53 -11.57 -3.22
N THR A 393 -7.70 -12.19 -3.38
CA THR A 393 -7.93 -13.25 -4.38
C THR A 393 -7.68 -12.74 -5.80
N LEU A 394 -8.30 -11.63 -6.19
CA LEU A 394 -8.16 -11.07 -7.53
C LEU A 394 -6.73 -10.63 -7.82
N LEU A 395 -6.04 -10.08 -6.82
CA LEU A 395 -4.66 -9.64 -6.90
C LEU A 395 -3.70 -10.82 -7.10
N ALA A 396 -3.85 -11.87 -6.28
CA ALA A 396 -3.07 -13.10 -6.38
C ALA A 396 -3.27 -13.80 -7.73
N GLN A 397 -4.53 -13.98 -8.16
CA GLN A 397 -4.86 -14.57 -9.46
C GLN A 397 -4.25 -13.77 -10.61
N SER A 398 -4.37 -12.44 -10.57
CA SER A 398 -3.79 -11.56 -11.59
C SER A 398 -2.27 -11.72 -11.72
N CYS A 399 -1.55 -11.79 -10.60
CA CYS A 399 -0.11 -12.06 -10.58
C CYS A 399 0.22 -13.44 -11.17
N VAL A 400 -0.51 -14.50 -10.80
CA VAL A 400 -0.30 -15.85 -11.35
C VAL A 400 -0.57 -15.89 -12.84
N HIS A 401 -1.66 -15.26 -13.31
CA HIS A 401 -1.96 -15.14 -14.73
C HIS A 401 -0.84 -14.43 -15.50
N GLY A 402 -0.32 -13.34 -14.94
CA GLY A 402 0.74 -12.56 -15.56
C GLY A 402 2.04 -13.37 -15.65
N ALA A 403 2.39 -14.07 -14.57
CA ALA A 403 3.58 -14.89 -14.51
C ALA A 403 3.52 -16.09 -15.46
N MET A 404 2.41 -16.81 -15.50
CA MET A 404 2.20 -17.90 -16.48
C MET A 404 2.26 -17.36 -17.92
N ALA A 405 1.73 -16.17 -18.15
CA ALA A 405 1.78 -15.49 -19.44
C ALA A 405 3.13 -14.85 -19.77
N GLY A 406 4.18 -15.01 -18.95
CA GLY A 406 5.54 -14.56 -19.25
C GLY A 406 5.82 -13.08 -18.97
N TYR A 407 4.87 -12.34 -18.37
CA TYR A 407 5.15 -11.00 -17.86
C TYR A 407 6.05 -11.08 -16.62
N SER A 408 6.99 -10.14 -16.49
CA SER A 408 7.93 -10.07 -15.36
C SER A 408 8.30 -8.62 -15.06
N GLY A 409 8.82 -8.35 -13.87
CA GLY A 409 9.20 -6.97 -13.51
C GLY A 409 7.98 -6.10 -13.23
N PHE A 410 6.89 -6.72 -12.79
CA PHE A 410 5.59 -6.06 -12.64
C PHE A 410 4.97 -6.32 -11.27
N THR A 411 4.02 -5.46 -10.95
CA THR A 411 3.11 -5.55 -9.83
C THR A 411 1.68 -5.60 -10.37
N SER A 412 0.77 -6.32 -9.69
CA SER A 412 -0.66 -6.21 -10.00
C SER A 412 -1.32 -5.16 -9.11
N GLY A 413 -2.32 -4.45 -9.64
CA GLY A 413 -3.08 -3.47 -8.86
C GLY A 413 -4.37 -3.03 -9.53
N LEU A 414 -5.29 -2.51 -8.72
CA LEU A 414 -6.56 -1.94 -9.20
C LEU A 414 -6.32 -0.52 -9.72
N VAL A 415 -6.70 -0.22 -10.96
CA VAL A 415 -6.71 1.13 -11.54
C VAL A 415 -8.09 1.38 -12.09
N ASN A 416 -8.78 2.41 -11.59
CA ASN A 416 -10.16 2.75 -11.93
C ASN A 416 -11.10 1.53 -11.95
N GLY A 417 -10.99 0.68 -10.92
CA GLY A 417 -11.82 -0.51 -10.75
C GLY A 417 -11.46 -1.71 -11.64
N ARG A 418 -10.33 -1.68 -12.35
CA ARG A 418 -9.86 -2.80 -13.19
C ARG A 418 -8.48 -3.30 -12.73
N GLN A 419 -8.28 -4.62 -12.71
CA GLN A 419 -6.97 -5.20 -12.41
C GLN A 419 -6.01 -4.92 -13.57
N THR A 420 -4.80 -4.49 -13.23
CA THR A 420 -3.76 -4.08 -14.20
C THR A 420 -2.40 -4.61 -13.82
N TYR A 421 -1.52 -4.73 -14.82
CA TYR A 421 -0.10 -4.91 -14.62
C TYR A 421 0.59 -3.55 -14.67
N ILE A 422 1.35 -3.24 -13.62
CA ILE A 422 2.03 -1.96 -13.40
C ILE A 422 3.53 -2.25 -13.25
N PRO A 423 4.41 -1.61 -14.01
CA PRO A 423 5.85 -1.88 -13.93
C PRO A 423 6.42 -1.35 -12.60
N PHE A 424 7.45 -2.03 -12.07
CA PHE A 424 7.98 -1.72 -10.74
C PHE A 424 8.39 -0.26 -10.55
N ASN A 425 8.97 0.36 -11.57
CA ASN A 425 9.42 1.74 -11.53
C ASN A 425 8.29 2.72 -11.18
N ARG A 426 7.05 2.47 -11.64
CA ARG A 426 5.89 3.31 -11.33
C ARG A 426 5.42 3.17 -9.88
N ILE A 427 5.53 1.96 -9.33
CA ILE A 427 5.18 1.67 -7.93
C ILE A 427 6.20 2.26 -6.95
N THR A 428 7.47 2.34 -7.35
CA THR A 428 8.56 2.80 -6.49
C THR A 428 8.95 4.28 -6.67
N GLU A 429 8.28 5.00 -7.59
CA GLU A 429 8.64 6.37 -7.96
C GLU A 429 8.36 7.38 -6.84
N LYS A 430 7.17 7.29 -6.24
CA LYS A 430 6.70 8.21 -5.20
C LYS A 430 5.81 7.47 -4.20
N GLN A 431 5.37 8.17 -3.17
CA GLN A 431 4.29 7.69 -2.29
C GLN A 431 3.03 8.49 -2.58
N ASN A 432 1.88 7.82 -2.48
CA ASN A 432 0.60 8.48 -2.54
C ASN A 432 0.30 9.12 -1.17
N MET A 433 -0.16 10.36 -1.17
CA MET A 433 -0.45 11.14 0.03
C MET A 433 -1.84 11.75 -0.07
N VAL A 434 -2.46 12.06 1.06
CA VAL A 434 -3.71 12.81 1.11
C VAL A 434 -3.47 14.21 0.55
N VAL A 435 -4.21 14.56 -0.49
CA VAL A 435 -4.19 15.91 -1.05
C VAL A 435 -5.18 16.77 -0.26
N ILE A 436 -4.66 17.63 0.63
CA ILE A 436 -5.47 18.45 1.53
C ILE A 436 -6.30 19.54 0.82
N THR A 437 -6.02 19.81 -0.45
CA THR A 437 -6.81 20.70 -1.31
C THR A 437 -7.92 19.97 -2.07
N ASP A 438 -7.97 18.63 -2.01
CA ASP A 438 -8.98 17.84 -2.71
C ASP A 438 -10.30 17.73 -1.92
N ARG A 439 -11.37 17.42 -2.66
CA ARG A 439 -12.74 17.26 -2.16
C ARG A 439 -12.86 16.23 -1.05
N MET A 440 -11.99 15.21 -1.01
CA MET A 440 -12.02 14.20 0.05
C MET A 440 -11.65 14.78 1.41
N TRP A 441 -10.58 15.59 1.49
CA TRP A 441 -10.21 16.27 2.73
C TRP A 441 -11.26 17.32 3.12
N ALA A 442 -11.76 18.09 2.15
CA ALA A 442 -12.83 19.05 2.40
C ALA A 442 -14.09 18.39 3.00
N ARG A 443 -14.48 17.19 2.52
CA ARG A 443 -15.58 16.41 3.10
C ARG A 443 -15.31 16.02 4.54
N LEU A 444 -14.07 15.65 4.88
CA LEU A 444 -13.71 15.35 6.26
C LEU A 444 -13.85 16.59 7.15
N LEU A 445 -13.30 17.73 6.73
CA LEU A 445 -13.42 18.98 7.48
C LEU A 445 -14.89 19.38 7.68
N SER A 446 -15.72 19.25 6.64
CA SER A 446 -17.17 19.51 6.74
C SER A 446 -17.91 18.51 7.63
N SER A 447 -17.46 17.25 7.71
CA SER A 447 -18.10 16.23 8.55
C SER A 447 -17.76 16.39 10.04
N THR A 448 -16.53 16.78 10.34
CA THR A 448 -16.03 16.98 11.71
C THR A 448 -16.32 18.40 12.24
N ASN A 449 -16.55 19.35 11.33
CA ASN A 449 -16.58 20.77 11.61
C ASN A 449 -15.27 21.28 12.24
N GLN A 450 -14.15 20.59 11.97
CA GLN A 450 -12.83 21.04 12.39
C GLN A 450 -12.30 22.13 11.45
N PRO A 451 -11.61 23.17 11.96
CA PRO A 451 -10.98 24.17 11.12
C PRO A 451 -9.77 23.58 10.39
N SER A 452 -9.30 24.30 9.38
CA SER A 452 -7.94 24.12 8.90
C SER A 452 -6.99 24.83 9.85
N PHE A 453 -5.97 24.13 10.36
CA PHE A 453 -4.94 24.70 11.24
C PHE A 453 -3.75 25.30 10.48
N LEU A 454 -3.90 25.53 9.17
CA LEU A 454 -2.89 26.18 8.34
C LEU A 454 -2.74 27.66 8.75
N ARG A 455 -1.49 28.12 8.87
CA ARG A 455 -1.20 29.55 8.99
C ARG A 455 -1.32 30.22 7.63
N VAL A 456 -1.46 31.55 7.62
CA VAL A 456 -1.53 32.35 6.38
C VAL A 456 -0.33 32.06 5.46
N LYS A 457 0.87 31.88 6.03
CA LYS A 457 2.08 31.52 5.28
C LYS A 457 1.97 30.15 4.61
N ASP A 458 1.42 29.16 5.32
CA ASP A 458 1.25 27.80 4.81
C ASP A 458 0.25 27.79 3.62
N ILE A 459 -0.79 28.63 3.68
CA ILE A 459 -1.77 28.81 2.59
C ILE A 459 -1.11 29.44 1.35
N GLU A 460 -0.21 30.40 1.53
CA GLU A 460 0.52 31.04 0.42
C GLU A 460 1.49 30.07 -0.26
N GLU A 461 2.19 29.22 0.51
CA GLU A 461 3.07 28.17 -0.02
C GLU A 461 2.31 27.12 -0.83
N ILE A 462 1.19 26.60 -0.31
CA ILE A 462 0.35 25.61 -1.01
C ILE A 462 -0.19 26.17 -2.34
N LYS A 463 -0.63 27.43 -2.35
CA LYS A 463 -1.11 28.08 -3.59
C LYS A 463 0.00 28.26 -4.64
N ASN A 464 1.25 28.42 -4.21
CA ASN A 464 2.39 28.57 -5.11
C ASN A 464 2.86 27.22 -5.68
N GLU A 465 2.71 26.12 -4.94
CA GLU A 465 2.98 24.76 -5.43
C GLU A 465 1.94 24.27 -6.46
N GLU A 466 0.69 24.74 -6.37
CA GLU A 466 -0.40 24.35 -7.27
C GLU A 466 -0.47 25.16 -8.59
N GLN A 467 0.36 26.19 -8.80
CA GLN A 467 0.44 26.81 -10.12
C GLN A 467 1.08 25.82 -11.10
N PRO A 468 0.36 25.35 -12.14
CA PRO A 468 1.02 24.65 -13.23
C PRO A 468 2.06 25.60 -13.82
N GLN A 469 3.22 25.07 -14.24
CA GLN A 469 4.06 25.71 -15.25
C GLN A 469 3.27 25.83 -16.57
N ASN A 470 2.22 26.63 -16.60
CA ASN A 470 1.66 27.18 -17.81
C ASN A 470 2.51 28.40 -18.14
N SER A 471 3.69 28.14 -18.71
CA SER A 471 4.30 29.12 -19.60
C SER A 471 3.35 29.30 -20.79
N ILE A 472 2.40 30.22 -20.64
CA ILE A 472 1.75 30.86 -21.76
C ILE A 472 2.88 31.59 -22.48
N VAL A 473 3.43 30.95 -23.51
CA VAL A 473 4.29 31.62 -24.48
C VAL A 473 3.40 32.66 -25.14
N GLY A 474 3.59 33.92 -24.75
CA GLY A 474 2.97 35.05 -25.42
C GLY A 474 3.35 35.02 -26.89
N TRP A 475 2.35 35.00 -27.75
CA TRP A 475 2.50 35.29 -29.15
C TRP A 475 2.83 36.78 -29.28
N GLY A 476 4.09 37.05 -29.65
CA GLY A 476 4.54 38.28 -30.28
C GLY A 476 5.12 37.94 -31.64
#